data_AF-A0A934EQD8-F1
#
_entry.id   AF-A0A934EQD8-F1
#
_cell.length_a   1.000
_cell.length_b   1.000
_cell.length_c   1.000
_cell.angle_alpha   90.00
_cell.angle_beta   90.00
_cell.angle_gamma   90.00
#
_symmetry.space_group_name_H-M   'P 1'
#
loop_
_entity.id
_entity.type
_entity.pdbx_description
1 polymer ?
#
loop_
_entity_poly.entity_id
_entity_poly.type
_entity_poly.pdbx_seq_one_letter_code
_entity_poly.pdbx_strand_id
1 'polypeptide(L)'
;MKKIAFFTLLFLFVVGCANSRGMKVPIVPTLDKQLKEMQQIPLHAGLFIDPSLYHFSQEERQIDMIAGIHHYVFPIGEPLAKNVEEMTKIVFNKVTILNKLPNQETIEKTGLDAILMVQLKASKLELIVEESVWRAIGKHYLSVHVSFLDKNLNKIFEDELAVEGKNLDLIDYETEGGWWKISGPKYGPAVEDSIEKLVFKLAQRLIAFREKITIK
;
A
#
# COMPACT_ATOMS: atom_id res chain seq x y z
N MET A 1 -38.62 21.05 30.71
CA MET A 1 -37.19 21.39 30.57
C MET A 1 -36.24 20.18 30.64
N LYS A 2 -36.42 19.19 31.54
CA LYS A 2 -35.54 18.00 31.62
C LYS A 2 -35.47 17.12 30.36
N LYS A 3 -36.54 17.06 29.55
CA LYS A 3 -36.58 16.23 28.31
C LYS A 3 -35.71 16.81 27.18
N ILE A 4 -35.60 18.14 27.06
CA ILE A 4 -34.84 18.80 26.00
C ILE A 4 -33.33 18.66 26.24
N ALA A 5 -32.90 18.78 27.50
CA ALA A 5 -31.50 18.58 27.92
C ALA A 5 -31.01 17.14 27.66
N PHE A 6 -31.90 16.13 27.81
CA PHE A 6 -31.55 14.73 27.53
C PHE A 6 -31.34 14.48 26.03
N PHE A 7 -32.18 15.07 25.17
CA PHE A 7 -32.01 14.98 23.71
C PHE A 7 -30.73 15.69 23.23
N THR A 8 -30.36 16.83 23.83
CA THR A 8 -29.10 17.52 23.49
C THR A 8 -27.88 16.74 23.97
N LEU A 9 -27.94 16.14 25.17
CA LEU A 9 -26.86 15.30 25.70
C LEU A 9 -26.65 14.03 24.85
N LEU A 10 -27.74 13.40 24.40
CA LEU A 10 -27.68 12.22 23.53
C LEU A 10 -27.08 12.57 22.16
N PHE A 11 -27.45 13.73 21.59
CA PHE A 11 -26.86 14.21 20.33
C PHE A 11 -25.36 14.51 20.46
N LEU A 12 -24.94 15.14 21.56
CA LEU A 12 -23.52 15.39 21.85
C LEU A 12 -22.73 14.08 22.00
N PHE A 13 -23.34 13.04 22.60
CA PHE A 13 -22.70 11.72 22.74
C PHE A 13 -22.54 10.99 21.41
N VAL A 14 -23.54 11.07 20.51
CA VAL A 14 -23.50 10.43 19.19
C VAL A 14 -22.49 11.13 18.27
N VAL A 15 -22.40 12.46 18.33
CA VAL A 15 -21.40 13.24 17.56
C VAL A 15 -19.98 13.00 18.09
N GLY A 16 -19.80 12.88 19.43
CA GLY A 16 -18.51 12.54 20.04
C GLY A 16 -17.99 11.14 19.69
N CYS A 17 -18.89 10.17 19.43
CA CYS A 17 -18.51 8.82 19.00
C CYS A 17 -18.28 8.69 17.48
N ALA A 18 -18.75 9.63 16.65
CA ALA A 18 -18.54 9.59 15.20
C ALA A 18 -17.13 10.07 14.81
N ASN A 19 -16.59 11.07 15.52
CA ASN A 19 -15.26 11.61 15.26
C ASN A 19 -14.10 10.71 15.74
N SER A 20 -14.38 9.60 16.45
CA SER A 20 -13.34 8.68 16.94
C SER A 20 -12.96 7.58 15.95
N ARG A 21 -13.73 7.36 14.89
CA ARG A 21 -13.52 6.26 13.93
C ARG A 21 -12.52 6.57 12.82
N GLY A 22 -12.04 7.80 12.74
CA GLY A 22 -11.15 8.28 11.70
C GLY A 22 -11.80 8.32 10.31
N MET A 23 -11.40 9.28 9.49
CA MET A 23 -11.82 9.39 8.10
C MET A 23 -10.99 8.44 7.25
N LYS A 24 -11.64 7.44 6.64
CA LYS A 24 -10.97 6.54 5.70
C LYS A 24 -10.63 7.28 4.41
N VAL A 25 -9.34 7.27 4.05
CA VAL A 25 -8.87 7.83 2.79
C VAL A 25 -8.87 6.73 1.72
N PRO A 26 -9.57 6.89 0.59
CA PRO A 26 -9.53 5.91 -0.49
C PRO A 26 -8.14 5.90 -1.14
N ILE A 27 -7.61 4.70 -1.38
CA ILE A 27 -6.30 4.47 -2.01
C ILE A 27 -6.52 3.56 -3.22
N VAL A 28 -6.30 4.09 -4.42
CA VAL A 28 -6.53 3.40 -5.69
C VAL A 28 -5.29 3.58 -6.58
N PRO A 29 -4.16 2.93 -6.25
CA PRO A 29 -2.95 3.02 -7.04
C PRO A 29 -3.20 2.36 -8.40
N THR A 30 -2.60 2.95 -9.43
CA THR A 30 -2.59 2.38 -10.77
C THR A 30 -1.26 1.71 -11.03
N LEU A 31 -1.29 0.52 -11.64
CA LEU A 31 -0.08 -0.11 -12.16
C LEU A 31 0.53 0.73 -13.29
N ASP A 32 1.85 0.87 -13.26
CA ASP A 32 2.61 1.51 -14.33
C ASP A 32 2.30 0.83 -15.67
N LYS A 33 1.94 1.62 -16.68
CA LYS A 33 1.57 1.14 -18.01
C LYS A 33 2.68 0.34 -18.68
N GLN A 34 3.94 0.65 -18.37
CA GLN A 34 5.12 -0.06 -18.90
C GLN A 34 5.12 -1.54 -18.50
N LEU A 35 4.45 -1.93 -17.39
CA LEU A 35 4.32 -3.33 -17.00
C LEU A 35 3.59 -4.15 -18.06
N LYS A 36 2.62 -3.56 -18.78
CA LYS A 36 1.82 -4.27 -19.80
C LYS A 36 2.61 -4.58 -21.08
N GLU A 37 3.72 -3.88 -21.30
CA GLU A 37 4.59 -4.07 -22.47
C GLU A 37 5.64 -5.16 -22.22
N MET A 38 5.70 -5.71 -21.00
CA MET A 38 6.71 -6.68 -20.60
C MET A 38 6.40 -8.08 -21.14
N GLN A 39 7.45 -8.77 -21.63
CA GLN A 39 7.34 -10.18 -21.97
C GLN A 39 7.31 -11.03 -20.69
N GLN A 40 6.29 -11.88 -20.59
CA GLN A 40 6.11 -12.76 -19.43
C GLN A 40 7.27 -13.76 -19.28
N ILE A 41 7.60 -14.07 -18.03
CA ILE A 41 8.51 -15.15 -17.65
C ILE A 41 7.73 -16.47 -17.73
N PRO A 42 8.22 -17.48 -18.48
CA PRO A 42 7.49 -18.73 -18.71
C PRO A 42 7.63 -19.72 -17.54
N LEU A 43 7.21 -19.31 -16.33
CA LEU A 43 7.29 -20.09 -15.10
C LEU A 43 5.97 -20.06 -14.34
N HIS A 44 5.56 -21.20 -13.79
CA HIS A 44 4.45 -21.25 -12.85
C HIS A 44 4.92 -20.77 -11.47
N ALA A 45 4.61 -19.51 -11.15
CA ALA A 45 4.95 -18.89 -9.88
C ALA A 45 3.87 -19.12 -8.81
N GLY A 46 4.29 -19.46 -7.60
CA GLY A 46 3.48 -19.33 -6.40
C GLY A 46 3.66 -17.92 -5.81
N LEU A 47 2.58 -17.22 -5.51
CA LEU A 47 2.62 -15.93 -4.81
C LEU A 47 2.08 -16.10 -3.40
N PHE A 48 2.93 -15.93 -2.40
CA PHE A 48 2.55 -15.83 -1.01
C PHE A 48 2.68 -14.37 -0.55
N ILE A 49 1.57 -13.78 -0.13
CA ILE A 49 1.56 -12.47 0.54
C ILE A 49 1.25 -12.73 2.00
N ASP A 50 2.05 -12.18 2.91
CA ASP A 50 1.81 -12.32 4.35
C ASP A 50 0.38 -11.82 4.69
N PRO A 51 -0.46 -12.63 5.37
CA PRO A 51 -1.85 -12.25 5.64
C PRO A 51 -2.01 -10.94 6.43
N SER A 52 -1.01 -10.58 7.25
CA SER A 52 -1.02 -9.30 7.97
C SER A 52 -0.96 -8.09 7.03
N LEU A 53 -0.40 -8.25 5.82
CA LEU A 53 -0.34 -7.18 4.84
C LEU A 53 -1.74 -6.77 4.37
N TYR A 54 -2.64 -7.72 4.05
CA TYR A 54 -3.98 -7.38 3.54
C TYR A 54 -4.80 -6.50 4.49
N HIS A 55 -4.58 -6.65 5.79
CA HIS A 55 -5.32 -5.92 6.82
C HIS A 55 -4.58 -4.70 7.35
N PHE A 56 -3.39 -4.40 6.82
CA PHE A 56 -2.60 -3.27 7.28
C PHE A 56 -3.29 -1.94 6.92
N SER A 57 -3.48 -1.12 7.94
CA SER A 57 -3.95 0.26 7.82
C SER A 57 -3.11 1.15 8.71
N GLN A 58 -2.84 2.36 8.25
CA GLN A 58 -2.09 3.35 9.02
C GLN A 58 -3.01 4.48 9.44
N GLU A 59 -2.95 4.85 10.72
CA GLU A 59 -3.72 5.97 11.25
C GLU A 59 -2.83 7.18 11.46
N GLU A 60 -3.27 8.35 11.03
CA GLU A 60 -2.58 9.62 11.26
C GLU A 60 -3.51 10.60 11.96
N ARG A 61 -2.99 11.22 13.03
CA ARG A 61 -3.69 12.28 13.76
C ARG A 61 -2.93 13.58 13.56
N GLN A 62 -3.60 14.53 12.93
CA GLN A 62 -3.10 15.89 12.77
C GLN A 62 -3.75 16.77 13.82
N ILE A 63 -2.92 17.30 14.71
CA ILE A 63 -3.29 18.22 15.80
C ILE A 63 -2.45 19.48 15.56
N ASP A 64 -3.07 20.64 15.69
CA ASP A 64 -2.45 21.98 15.63
C ASP A 64 -1.93 22.48 14.26
N MET A 65 -1.76 21.61 13.25
CA MET A 65 -1.36 22.04 11.89
C MET A 65 -2.52 22.55 11.02
N ILE A 66 -3.76 22.18 11.36
CA ILE A 66 -4.99 22.55 10.65
C ILE A 66 -6.05 22.81 11.71
N ALA A 67 -6.94 23.78 11.50
CA ALA A 67 -8.06 24.00 12.43
C ALA A 67 -8.92 22.73 12.56
N GLY A 68 -9.06 22.23 13.80
CA GLY A 68 -9.80 21.00 14.12
C GLY A 68 -8.90 19.81 14.46
N ILE A 69 -9.51 18.71 14.92
CA ILE A 69 -8.82 17.42 15.10
C ILE A 69 -9.12 16.59 13.86
N HIS A 70 -8.07 16.23 13.13
CA HIS A 70 -8.22 15.41 11.93
C HIS A 70 -7.57 14.04 12.17
N HIS A 71 -8.40 12.99 12.11
CA HIS A 71 -7.97 11.61 12.26
C HIS A 71 -8.22 10.90 10.94
N TYR A 72 -7.16 10.42 10.29
CA TYR A 72 -7.20 9.75 9.00
C TYR A 72 -6.81 8.29 9.13
N VAL A 73 -7.44 7.43 8.32
CA VAL A 73 -7.13 6.01 8.23
C VAL A 73 -6.81 5.67 6.78
N PHE A 74 -5.59 5.22 6.52
CA PHE A 74 -5.08 4.83 5.21
C PHE A 74 -5.05 3.31 5.09
N PRO A 75 -5.95 2.69 4.31
CA PRO A 75 -5.97 1.25 4.10
C PRO A 75 -4.89 0.86 3.09
N ILE A 76 -3.61 0.90 3.49
CA ILE A 76 -2.45 0.68 2.59
C ILE A 76 -2.32 -0.78 2.15
N GLY A 77 -2.67 -1.70 3.04
CA GLY A 77 -2.43 -3.13 2.92
C GLY A 77 -3.10 -3.79 1.71
N GLU A 78 -4.42 -3.71 1.63
CA GLU A 78 -5.22 -4.32 0.56
C GLU A 78 -4.86 -3.78 -0.83
N PRO A 79 -4.74 -2.46 -1.07
CA PRO A 79 -4.29 -1.91 -2.36
C PRO A 79 -2.90 -2.39 -2.76
N LEU A 80 -1.95 -2.44 -1.83
CA LEU A 80 -0.60 -2.95 -2.10
C LEU A 80 -0.64 -4.43 -2.50
N ALA A 81 -1.34 -5.27 -1.73
CA ALA A 81 -1.44 -6.69 -2.00
C ALA A 81 -2.09 -6.97 -3.37
N LYS A 82 -3.19 -6.28 -3.69
CA LYS A 82 -3.86 -6.40 -5.01
C LYS A 82 -2.93 -6.01 -6.16
N ASN A 83 -2.19 -4.90 -6.03
CA ASN A 83 -1.26 -4.48 -7.07
C ASN A 83 -0.09 -5.46 -7.24
N VAL A 84 0.40 -6.06 -6.15
CA VAL A 84 1.40 -7.14 -6.22
C VAL A 84 0.83 -8.37 -6.93
N GLU A 85 -0.39 -8.78 -6.62
CA GLU A 85 -1.05 -9.91 -7.31
C GLU A 85 -1.22 -9.65 -8.80
N GLU A 86 -1.72 -8.46 -9.18
CA GLU A 86 -1.92 -8.07 -10.57
C GLU A 86 -0.59 -7.99 -11.32
N MET A 87 0.42 -7.34 -10.75
CA MET A 87 1.76 -7.29 -11.33
C MET A 87 2.35 -8.69 -11.50
N THR A 88 2.18 -9.58 -10.54
CA THR A 88 2.72 -10.95 -10.63
C THR A 88 2.06 -11.71 -11.79
N LYS A 89 0.75 -11.53 -11.99
CA LYS A 89 0.00 -12.11 -13.13
C LYS A 89 0.42 -11.53 -14.49
N ILE A 90 0.94 -10.29 -14.50
CA ILE A 90 1.52 -9.69 -15.70
C ILE A 90 2.92 -10.26 -15.94
N VAL A 91 3.76 -10.37 -14.90
CA VAL A 91 5.16 -10.81 -15.00
C VAL A 91 5.30 -12.29 -15.33
N PHE A 92 4.45 -13.17 -14.81
CA PHE A 92 4.55 -14.63 -15.01
C PHE A 92 3.42 -15.16 -15.90
N ASN A 93 3.69 -16.21 -16.67
CA ASN A 93 2.68 -16.86 -17.52
C ASN A 93 1.55 -17.52 -16.71
N LYS A 94 1.85 -18.00 -15.49
CA LYS A 94 0.91 -18.69 -14.62
C LYS A 94 1.25 -18.38 -13.17
N VAL A 95 0.23 -17.98 -12.41
CA VAL A 95 0.37 -17.62 -11.00
C VAL A 95 -0.65 -18.38 -10.17
N THR A 96 -0.20 -18.95 -9.05
CA THR A 96 -1.08 -19.49 -8.02
C THR A 96 -0.90 -18.68 -6.74
N ILE A 97 -2.00 -18.13 -6.22
CA ILE A 97 -2.00 -17.44 -4.93
C ILE A 97 -1.98 -18.49 -3.81
N LEU A 98 -1.03 -18.35 -2.89
CA LEU A 98 -0.80 -19.25 -1.77
C LEU A 98 -1.33 -18.63 -0.49
N ASN A 99 -2.29 -19.29 0.16
CA ASN A 99 -2.88 -18.83 1.43
C ASN A 99 -2.05 -19.20 2.67
N LYS A 100 -0.99 -19.99 2.48
CA LYS A 100 -0.10 -20.49 3.54
C LYS A 100 1.33 -20.48 3.02
N LEU A 101 2.28 -20.45 3.95
CA LEU A 101 3.69 -20.61 3.62
C LEU A 101 3.89 -21.88 2.79
N PRO A 102 4.63 -21.79 1.67
CA PRO A 102 4.86 -22.93 0.80
C PRO A 102 5.66 -24.01 1.52
N ASN A 103 5.28 -25.27 1.29
CA ASN A 103 6.06 -26.43 1.66
C ASN A 103 6.23 -27.33 0.43
N GLN A 104 7.10 -28.33 0.54
CA GLN A 104 7.43 -29.20 -0.58
C GLN A 104 6.21 -29.95 -1.15
N GLU A 105 5.29 -30.42 -0.28
CA GLU A 105 4.03 -31.04 -0.71
C GLU A 105 3.17 -30.09 -1.56
N THR A 106 3.02 -28.83 -1.13
CA THR A 106 2.23 -27.82 -1.84
C THR A 106 2.85 -27.48 -3.20
N ILE A 107 4.19 -27.39 -3.25
CA ILE A 107 4.95 -27.13 -4.48
C ILE A 107 4.75 -28.26 -5.48
N GLU A 108 4.97 -29.50 -5.07
CA GLU A 108 4.88 -30.68 -5.93
C GLU A 108 3.45 -30.88 -6.45
N LYS A 109 2.45 -30.77 -5.57
CA LYS A 109 1.03 -30.93 -5.93
C LYS A 109 0.54 -29.86 -6.91
N THR A 110 1.03 -28.64 -6.77
CA THR A 110 0.60 -27.50 -7.61
C THR A 110 1.45 -27.36 -8.87
N GLY A 111 2.64 -27.95 -8.90
CA GLY A 111 3.61 -27.85 -10.00
C GLY A 111 4.28 -26.48 -10.07
N LEU A 112 4.64 -25.90 -8.92
CA LEU A 112 5.29 -24.58 -8.87
C LEU A 112 6.77 -24.68 -9.29
N ASP A 113 7.19 -23.79 -10.18
CA ASP A 113 8.59 -23.66 -10.60
C ASP A 113 9.36 -22.72 -9.69
N ALA A 114 8.67 -21.72 -9.14
CA ALA A 114 9.24 -20.71 -8.26
C ALA A 114 8.20 -20.16 -7.29
N ILE A 115 8.66 -19.53 -6.21
CA ILE A 115 7.79 -18.93 -5.19
C ILE A 115 8.25 -17.51 -4.87
N LEU A 116 7.34 -16.56 -5.01
CA LEU A 116 7.48 -15.17 -4.59
C LEU A 116 6.78 -14.98 -3.25
N MET A 117 7.52 -14.51 -2.25
CA MET A 117 7.02 -14.17 -0.92
C MET A 117 7.16 -12.66 -0.70
N VAL A 118 6.09 -12.01 -0.23
CA VAL A 118 6.07 -10.57 0.06
C VAL A 118 5.53 -10.30 1.46
N GLN A 119 6.26 -9.51 2.24
CA GLN A 119 5.89 -9.11 3.60
C GLN A 119 6.09 -7.61 3.78
N LEU A 120 5.15 -6.93 4.46
CA LEU A 120 5.32 -5.54 4.85
C LEU A 120 6.48 -5.41 5.84
N LYS A 121 7.41 -4.49 5.59
CA LYS A 121 8.51 -4.21 6.49
C LYS A 121 8.32 -2.90 7.25
N ALA A 122 8.04 -1.81 6.52
CA ALA A 122 7.78 -0.51 7.12
C ALA A 122 6.80 0.31 6.26
N SER A 123 6.05 1.17 6.94
CA SER A 123 5.14 2.15 6.36
C SER A 123 5.15 3.38 7.24
N LYS A 124 5.48 4.54 6.70
CA LYS A 124 5.53 5.81 7.44
C LYS A 124 5.03 6.95 6.57
N LEU A 125 4.12 7.74 7.12
CA LEU A 125 3.59 8.94 6.49
C LEU A 125 4.23 10.16 7.13
N GLU A 126 4.58 11.14 6.31
CA GLU A 126 5.06 12.44 6.77
C GLU A 126 4.33 13.55 6.01
N LEU A 127 3.95 14.59 6.73
CA LEU A 127 3.40 15.81 6.16
C LEU A 127 4.35 16.96 6.49
N ILE A 128 4.73 17.69 5.46
CA ILE A 128 5.51 18.92 5.59
C ILE A 128 4.61 20.06 5.14
N VAL A 129 4.40 21.04 6.03
CA VAL A 129 3.66 22.26 5.72
C VAL A 129 4.65 23.42 5.70
N GLU A 130 4.78 24.09 4.57
CA GLU A 130 5.58 25.29 4.40
C GLU A 130 4.64 26.51 4.38
N GLU A 131 4.39 27.09 5.55
CA GLU A 131 3.46 28.24 5.72
C GLU A 131 3.88 29.46 4.90
N SER A 132 5.19 29.72 4.80
CA SER A 132 5.74 30.88 4.07
C SER A 132 5.39 30.93 2.58
N VAL A 133 5.08 29.77 1.98
CA VAL A 133 4.72 29.63 0.56
C VAL A 133 3.40 28.92 0.38
N TRP A 134 2.64 28.76 1.48
CA TRP A 134 1.35 28.09 1.49
C TRP A 134 1.41 26.76 0.75
N ARG A 135 2.21 25.81 1.23
CA ARG A 135 2.46 24.54 0.53
C ARG A 135 2.39 23.35 1.47
N ALA A 136 1.79 22.26 1.02
CA ALA A 136 1.76 20.99 1.73
C ALA A 136 2.42 19.88 0.89
N ILE A 137 3.23 19.06 1.55
CA ILE A 137 3.95 17.94 0.94
C ILE A 137 3.60 16.67 1.72
N GLY A 138 2.85 15.78 1.08
CA GLY A 138 2.63 14.43 1.59
C GLY A 138 3.79 13.53 1.14
N LYS A 139 4.36 12.77 2.07
CA LYS A 139 5.34 11.74 1.80
C LYS A 139 4.90 10.41 2.38
N HIS A 140 5.19 9.34 1.66
CA HIS A 140 5.00 7.98 2.13
C HIS A 140 6.26 7.15 1.91
N TYR A 141 6.85 6.68 3.00
CA TYR A 141 7.98 5.77 3.00
C TYR A 141 7.43 4.35 3.18
N LEU A 142 7.56 3.54 2.14
CA LEU A 142 7.05 2.18 2.10
C LEU A 142 8.21 1.21 1.84
N SER A 143 8.32 0.16 2.65
CA SER A 143 9.23 -0.93 2.37
C SER A 143 8.58 -2.30 2.57
N VAL A 144 8.93 -3.22 1.68
CA VAL A 144 8.56 -4.63 1.77
C VAL A 144 9.82 -5.50 1.78
N HIS A 145 9.73 -6.60 2.50
CA HIS A 145 10.66 -7.70 2.37
C HIS A 145 10.16 -8.65 1.29
N VAL A 146 11.04 -9.01 0.35
CA VAL A 146 10.73 -9.90 -0.76
C VAL A 146 11.72 -11.04 -0.77
N SER A 147 11.21 -12.26 -0.90
CA SER A 147 12.02 -13.45 -1.12
C SER A 147 11.51 -14.18 -2.36
N PHE A 148 12.42 -14.59 -3.23
CA PHE A 148 12.12 -15.38 -4.43
C PHE A 148 12.90 -16.68 -4.38
N LEU A 149 12.18 -17.79 -4.40
CA LEU A 149 12.71 -19.14 -4.20
C LEU A 149 12.50 -20.00 -5.44
N ASP A 150 13.39 -20.97 -5.67
CA ASP A 150 13.15 -22.05 -6.63
C ASP A 150 12.19 -23.11 -6.07
N LYS A 151 11.80 -24.08 -6.92
CA LYS A 151 10.96 -25.22 -6.52
C LYS A 151 11.49 -26.06 -5.35
N ASN A 152 12.79 -25.99 -5.05
CA ASN A 152 13.40 -26.70 -3.92
C ASN A 152 13.53 -25.80 -2.68
N LEU A 153 12.87 -24.64 -2.67
CA LEU A 153 12.97 -23.62 -1.62
C LEU A 153 14.37 -23.00 -1.49
N ASN A 154 15.25 -23.16 -2.47
CA ASN A 154 16.52 -22.45 -2.48
C ASN A 154 16.27 -20.99 -2.86
N LYS A 155 16.87 -20.08 -2.09
CA LYS A 155 16.77 -18.64 -2.32
C LYS A 155 17.48 -18.24 -3.62
N ILE A 156 16.71 -17.72 -4.57
CA ILE A 156 17.23 -17.06 -5.78
C ILE A 156 17.67 -15.64 -5.43
N PHE A 157 16.82 -14.90 -4.72
CA PHE A 157 17.17 -13.63 -4.09
C PHE A 157 16.28 -13.32 -2.88
N GLU A 158 16.76 -12.41 -2.06
CA GLU A 158 16.01 -11.80 -0.97
C GLU A 158 16.45 -10.35 -0.85
N ASP A 159 15.49 -9.42 -0.91
CA ASP A 159 15.76 -7.99 -0.92
C ASP A 159 14.76 -7.25 -0.02
N GLU A 160 15.20 -6.11 0.52
CA GLU A 160 14.28 -5.09 1.04
C GLU A 160 14.05 -4.04 -0.05
N LEU A 161 12.81 -3.95 -0.53
CA LEU A 161 12.41 -2.95 -1.51
C LEU A 161 11.79 -1.75 -0.79
N ALA A 162 12.58 -0.69 -0.63
CA ALA A 162 12.13 0.59 -0.09
C ALA A 162 11.93 1.63 -1.21
N VAL A 163 10.91 2.47 -1.06
CA VAL A 163 10.56 3.59 -1.95
C VAL A 163 10.01 4.78 -1.17
N GLU A 164 10.12 5.97 -1.77
CA GLU A 164 9.44 7.20 -1.32
C GLU A 164 8.39 7.59 -2.36
N GLY A 165 7.13 7.63 -1.92
CA GLY A 165 6.05 8.32 -2.61
C GLY A 165 5.97 9.77 -2.16
N LYS A 166 5.75 10.70 -3.09
CA LYS A 166 5.70 12.14 -2.79
C LYS A 166 4.68 12.82 -3.66
N ASN A 167 3.79 13.61 -3.04
CA ASN A 167 2.91 14.51 -3.77
C ASN A 167 2.90 15.92 -3.16
N LEU A 168 2.66 16.89 -4.02
CA LEU A 168 2.90 18.31 -3.80
C LEU A 168 1.67 19.12 -4.17
N ASP A 169 1.28 20.08 -3.32
CA ASP A 169 0.18 20.98 -3.61
C ASP A 169 0.39 22.40 -3.05
N LEU A 170 -0.27 23.38 -3.68
CA LEU A 170 -0.39 24.76 -3.21
C LEU A 170 -1.63 24.87 -2.31
N ILE A 171 -1.51 25.61 -1.21
CA ILE A 171 -2.58 25.92 -0.25
C ILE A 171 -3.15 27.29 -0.67
N ASP A 172 -4.31 27.30 -1.30
CA ASP A 172 -5.13 28.51 -1.47
C ASP A 172 -6.26 28.60 -0.41
N TYR A 173 -6.89 29.77 -0.31
CA TYR A 173 -7.97 30.02 0.66
C TYR A 173 -9.24 29.17 0.41
N GLU A 174 -9.46 28.70 -0.82
CA GLU A 174 -10.54 27.74 -1.13
C GLU A 174 -10.19 26.31 -0.66
N THR A 175 -8.90 25.94 -0.65
CA THR A 175 -8.38 24.66 -0.17
C THR A 175 -8.31 24.56 1.35
N GLU A 176 -8.12 25.64 2.12
CA GLU A 176 -8.25 25.63 3.59
C GLU A 176 -9.64 25.16 4.06
N GLY A 177 -10.70 25.52 3.34
CA GLY A 177 -12.09 25.25 3.73
C GLY A 177 -12.68 23.94 3.20
N GLY A 178 -12.26 23.49 2.01
CA GLY A 178 -12.93 22.42 1.25
C GLY A 178 -12.25 21.05 1.24
N TRP A 179 -10.91 21.00 1.23
CA TRP A 179 -10.19 19.77 0.88
C TRP A 179 -9.75 18.92 2.07
N TRP A 180 -9.30 19.57 3.16
CA TRP A 180 -8.90 18.93 4.41
C TRP A 180 -10.03 18.12 5.06
N LYS A 181 -11.28 18.55 4.83
CA LYS A 181 -12.50 17.94 5.39
C LYS A 181 -12.97 16.67 4.67
N ILE A 182 -12.48 16.38 3.46
CA ILE A 182 -13.02 15.31 2.60
C ILE A 182 -11.97 14.25 2.25
N SER A 183 -10.71 14.64 2.03
CA SER A 183 -9.67 13.74 1.48
C SER A 183 -8.45 13.55 2.38
N GLY A 184 -8.33 14.37 3.42
CA GLY A 184 -7.13 14.47 4.25
C GLY A 184 -5.99 15.18 3.53
N PRO A 185 -4.92 15.55 4.25
CA PRO A 185 -3.69 16.00 3.62
C PRO A 185 -3.29 14.97 2.56
N LYS A 186 -2.64 15.39 1.48
CA LYS A 186 -2.32 14.63 0.25
C LYS A 186 -1.41 13.38 0.44
N TYR A 187 -1.45 12.78 1.61
CA TYR A 187 -1.05 11.41 1.93
C TYR A 187 -1.62 10.38 0.96
N GLY A 188 -2.90 10.48 0.56
CA GLY A 188 -3.52 9.50 -0.34
C GLY A 188 -2.72 9.31 -1.64
N PRO A 189 -2.53 10.37 -2.44
CA PRO A 189 -1.69 10.30 -3.64
C PRO A 189 -0.23 9.91 -3.37
N ALA A 190 0.36 10.32 -2.23
CA ALA A 190 1.72 9.90 -1.88
C ALA A 190 1.79 8.38 -1.58
N VAL A 191 0.75 7.83 -0.95
CA VAL A 191 0.59 6.38 -0.75
C VAL A 191 0.44 5.68 -2.10
N GLU A 192 -0.43 6.18 -2.99
CA GLU A 192 -0.62 5.61 -4.32
C GLU A 192 0.69 5.58 -5.12
N ASP A 193 1.41 6.71 -5.18
CA ASP A 193 2.72 6.84 -5.84
C ASP A 193 3.76 5.86 -5.27
N SER A 194 3.81 5.68 -3.95
CA SER A 194 4.71 4.70 -3.34
C SER A 194 4.35 3.26 -3.71
N ILE A 195 3.06 2.90 -3.77
CA ILE A 195 2.62 1.55 -4.10
C ILE A 195 2.97 1.25 -5.56
N GLU A 196 2.69 2.20 -6.46
CA GLU A 196 3.06 2.11 -7.88
C GLU A 196 4.57 1.89 -8.04
N LYS A 197 5.40 2.75 -7.44
CA LYS A 197 6.88 2.64 -7.50
C LYS A 197 7.40 1.33 -6.94
N LEU A 198 6.85 0.86 -5.81
CA LEU A 198 7.29 -0.39 -5.17
C LEU A 198 6.99 -1.58 -6.07
N VAL A 199 5.77 -1.64 -6.61
CA VAL A 199 5.31 -2.73 -7.47
C VAL A 199 6.09 -2.74 -8.79
N PHE A 200 6.36 -1.57 -9.36
CA PHE A 200 7.22 -1.45 -10.53
C PHE A 200 8.65 -1.93 -10.26
N LYS A 201 9.25 -1.50 -9.15
CA LYS A 201 10.61 -1.92 -8.74
C LYS A 201 10.69 -3.43 -8.50
N LEU A 202 9.65 -4.03 -7.92
CA LEU A 202 9.55 -5.48 -7.77
C LEU A 202 9.48 -6.18 -9.13
N ALA A 203 8.66 -5.70 -10.06
CA ALA A 203 8.57 -6.27 -11.40
C ALA A 203 9.93 -6.22 -12.14
N GLN A 204 10.60 -5.07 -12.12
CA GLN A 204 11.95 -4.92 -12.69
C GLN A 204 12.94 -5.90 -12.08
N ARG A 205 12.86 -6.11 -10.76
CA ARG A 205 13.73 -7.05 -10.06
C ARG A 205 13.49 -8.48 -10.53
N LEU A 206 12.24 -8.93 -10.60
CA LEU A 206 11.87 -10.27 -11.08
C LEU A 206 12.35 -10.50 -12.52
N ILE A 207 12.20 -9.50 -13.39
CA ILE A 207 12.62 -9.58 -14.80
C ILE A 207 14.14 -9.66 -14.93
N ALA A 208 14.89 -8.90 -14.14
CA ALA A 208 16.36 -9.00 -14.14
C ALA A 208 16.86 -10.41 -13.77
N PHE A 209 16.07 -11.20 -13.03
CA PHE A 209 16.40 -12.58 -12.71
C PHE A 209 15.96 -13.61 -13.77
N ARG A 210 15.14 -13.22 -14.75
CA ARG A 210 14.72 -14.10 -15.87
C ARG A 210 15.92 -14.81 -16.51
N GLU A 211 16.99 -14.07 -16.78
CA GLU A 211 18.20 -14.59 -17.41
C GLU A 211 18.87 -15.70 -16.57
N LYS A 212 18.80 -15.62 -15.24
CA LYS A 212 19.43 -16.61 -14.34
C LYS A 212 18.59 -17.87 -14.18
N ILE A 213 17.27 -17.79 -14.39
CA ILE A 213 16.35 -18.92 -14.22
C ILE A 213 16.24 -19.75 -15.49
N THR A 214 16.44 -19.13 -16.66
CA THR A 214 16.29 -19.80 -17.96
C THR A 214 17.55 -20.57 -18.41
N ILE A 215 18.67 -20.45 -17.69
CA ILE A 215 19.97 -21.06 -18.04
C ILE A 215 20.21 -22.42 -17.32
N LYS A 216 19.23 -22.95 -16.58
CA LYS A 216 19.33 -24.30 -15.99
C LYS A 216 18.67 -25.38 -16.84
#